data_AF-A0A662BSE1-F1
#
_entry.id   AF-A0A662BSE1-F1
#
_cell.length_a   1.000
_cell.length_b   1.000
_cell.length_c   1.000
_cell.angle_alpha   90.00
_cell.angle_beta   90.00
_cell.angle_gamma   90.00
#
_symmetry.space_group_name_H-M   'P 1'
#
loop_
_entity.id
_entity.type
_entity.pdbx_description
1 polymer ?
#
loop_
_entity_poly.entity_id
_entity_poly.type
_entity_poly.pdbx_seq_one_letter_code
_entity_poly.pdbx_strand_id
1 'polypeptide(L)'
;KSDLLITNFIVGFTELTDPYTLDYINYPSAPQSENLMGYGEEALGRNAMLSGFQGQRQWTDYMPNGDFSEAILNSSFDWNGIRQAFIVATENDSLNGVSMLFGHLLTNTAQIFSDVRTYWSPESVKRVSGKELTGKAKNGIIHLINSGSTTLDATAQQNNEAGEPAMKPFWDITESEAQKCLDNTKWPQAVKEYFRGGGYSSQFKTDGEMPVTMCRINLVKGVGPVLQIAEGWTAVIDPEIHKIIDERTNPTWPTTWFAPRINGDDAFKDVYSVMANWGANHGAISYGHIGADLITLASMLRIPVNMHNVDAENIFRPASWSAFGSDKEGQDYRACKAYGPLYGFKE
;
A
#
# COMPACT_ATOMS: atom_id res chain seq x y z
N LYS A 1 -25.39 -23.93 -21.86
CA LYS A 1 -24.44 -23.31 -22.81
C LYS A 1 -24.25 -21.88 -22.35
N SER A 2 -23.08 -21.61 -21.78
CA SER A 2 -22.69 -20.39 -21.09
C SER A 2 -22.28 -19.34 -22.11
N ASP A 3 -23.06 -18.28 -22.25
CA ASP A 3 -22.65 -17.08 -22.96
C ASP A 3 -22.01 -16.12 -21.95
N LEU A 4 -20.68 -16.11 -21.95
CA LEU A 4 -19.86 -15.16 -21.21
C LEU A 4 -19.88 -13.85 -22.02
N LEU A 5 -20.71 -12.89 -21.59
CA LEU A 5 -20.70 -11.52 -22.10
C LEU A 5 -19.44 -10.80 -21.58
N ILE A 6 -18.35 -10.87 -22.34
CA ILE A 6 -17.23 -9.93 -22.21
C ILE A 6 -17.70 -8.61 -22.82
N THR A 7 -18.13 -7.68 -21.99
CA THR A 7 -18.46 -6.31 -22.39
C THR A 7 -17.19 -5.46 -22.26
N ASN A 8 -16.36 -5.46 -23.31
CA ASN A 8 -15.40 -4.37 -23.52
C ASN A 8 -16.17 -3.25 -24.21
N PHE A 9 -16.44 -2.16 -23.50
CA PHE A 9 -16.94 -0.95 -24.13
C PHE A 9 -15.82 -0.33 -24.97
N ILE A 10 -15.92 -0.50 -26.29
CA ILE A 10 -15.26 0.34 -27.28
C ILE A 10 -16.22 1.48 -27.59
N VAL A 11 -15.77 2.72 -27.43
CA VAL A 11 -16.42 3.90 -28.00
C VAL A 11 -15.41 4.53 -28.95
N GLY A 12 -15.65 4.39 -30.26
CA GLY A 12 -14.95 5.13 -31.33
C GLY A 12 -15.50 6.56 -31.47
N PHE A 13 -15.16 7.38 -32.46
CA PHE A 13 -14.27 7.38 -33.62
C PHE A 13 -14.03 8.87 -33.93
N THR A 14 -12.94 9.23 -34.60
CA THR A 14 -13.01 10.03 -35.84
C THR A 14 -11.78 9.77 -36.68
N GLU A 15 -12.02 9.36 -37.91
CA GLU A 15 -11.06 8.97 -38.94
C GLU A 15 -10.75 10.17 -39.87
N LEU A 16 -9.64 10.07 -40.64
CA LEU A 16 -9.21 10.83 -41.84
C LEU A 16 -8.36 12.11 -41.55
N THR A 17 -7.16 12.34 -42.12
CA THR A 17 -6.45 11.81 -43.31
C THR A 17 -4.94 12.15 -43.26
N ASP A 18 -4.04 11.22 -43.58
CA ASP A 18 -2.92 11.33 -44.58
C ASP A 18 -2.02 10.06 -44.51
N PRO A 19 -1.93 9.24 -45.58
CA PRO A 19 -1.08 8.04 -45.59
C PRO A 19 0.39 8.25 -46.00
N TYR A 20 0.90 9.49 -46.16
CA TYR A 20 2.27 9.70 -46.66
C TYR A 20 3.14 10.73 -45.93
N THR A 21 2.92 10.96 -44.65
CA THR A 21 3.88 11.69 -43.79
C THR A 21 3.95 11.06 -42.39
N LEU A 22 4.59 9.89 -42.29
CA LEU A 22 5.17 9.41 -41.03
C LEU A 22 6.48 10.18 -40.76
N ASP A 23 6.39 11.51 -40.69
CA ASP A 23 7.39 12.27 -39.95
C ASP A 23 7.13 11.91 -38.49
N TYR A 24 8.08 11.17 -37.92
CA TYR A 24 8.13 10.78 -36.52
C TYR A 24 7.66 11.94 -35.65
N ILE A 25 6.43 11.85 -35.15
CA ILE A 25 6.01 12.64 -34.01
C ILE A 25 6.86 12.11 -32.86
N ASN A 26 8.01 12.75 -32.66
CA ASN A 26 8.84 12.66 -31.48
C ASN A 26 7.96 13.13 -30.32
N TYR A 27 7.14 12.23 -29.77
CA TYR A 27 6.64 12.38 -28.43
C TYR A 27 7.86 12.25 -27.51
N PRO A 28 8.28 13.33 -26.83
CA PRO A 28 9.49 13.28 -25.98
C PRO A 28 9.35 12.33 -24.78
N SER A 29 8.18 11.72 -24.59
CA SER A 29 7.81 10.85 -23.47
C SER A 29 7.64 9.37 -23.83
N ALA A 30 7.71 8.96 -25.09
CA ALA A 30 7.66 7.54 -25.45
C ALA A 30 9.05 6.91 -25.28
N PRO A 31 9.21 5.69 -24.73
CA PRO A 31 10.50 5.02 -24.65
C PRO A 31 11.07 4.86 -26.06
N GLN A 32 12.12 5.63 -26.37
CA GLN A 32 12.70 5.67 -27.72
C GLN A 32 13.11 4.28 -28.21
N SER A 33 13.48 3.37 -27.31
CA SER A 33 13.92 2.01 -27.62
C SER A 33 12.84 1.13 -28.25
N GLU A 34 11.58 1.19 -27.81
CA GLU A 34 10.51 0.33 -28.35
C GLU A 34 10.04 0.79 -29.73
N ASN A 35 9.98 2.11 -29.93
CA ASN A 35 9.70 2.69 -31.24
C ASN A 35 10.80 2.34 -32.25
N LEU A 36 12.08 2.34 -31.83
CA LEU A 36 13.21 1.88 -32.63
C LEU A 36 13.18 0.37 -32.94
N MET A 37 12.38 -0.42 -32.20
CA MET A 37 12.15 -1.86 -32.45
C MET A 37 10.89 -2.13 -33.29
N GLY A 38 10.14 -1.10 -33.68
CA GLY A 38 8.91 -1.23 -34.48
C GLY A 38 7.61 -1.42 -33.70
N TYR A 39 7.63 -1.25 -32.36
CA TYR A 39 6.47 -1.40 -31.46
C TYR A 39 5.88 -0.04 -31.07
N GLY A 40 5.38 0.70 -32.05
CA GLY A 40 4.90 2.07 -31.86
C GLY A 40 3.65 2.19 -30.98
N GLU A 41 2.76 1.19 -30.99
CA GLU A 41 1.54 1.18 -30.16
C GLU A 41 1.88 0.93 -28.68
N GLU A 42 2.76 -0.04 -28.42
CA GLU A 42 3.20 -0.42 -27.08
C GLU A 42 4.01 0.71 -26.42
N ALA A 43 4.83 1.43 -27.19
CA ALA A 43 5.65 2.54 -26.71
C ALA A 43 4.83 3.71 -26.13
N LEU A 44 3.53 3.80 -26.41
CA LEU A 44 2.65 4.82 -25.80
C LEU A 44 2.30 4.50 -24.34
N GLY A 45 2.39 3.23 -23.95
CA GLY A 45 1.91 2.78 -22.65
C GLY A 45 0.41 2.97 -22.46
N ARG A 46 -0.02 3.17 -21.21
CA ARG A 46 -1.44 3.24 -20.80
C ARG A 46 -1.78 4.45 -19.92
N ASN A 47 -0.86 5.42 -19.79
CA ASN A 47 -1.00 6.62 -18.95
C ASN A 47 -1.49 6.31 -17.50
N ALA A 48 -0.99 5.22 -16.93
CA ALA A 48 -1.45 4.72 -15.63
C ALA A 48 -0.61 5.29 -14.48
N MET A 49 -1.25 5.94 -13.51
CA MET A 49 -0.60 6.34 -12.24
C MET A 49 -0.63 5.23 -11.17
N LEU A 50 -1.48 4.23 -11.38
CA LEU A 50 -1.68 3.06 -10.55
C LEU A 50 -1.94 1.87 -11.47
N SER A 51 -1.35 0.72 -11.18
CA SER A 51 -1.67 -0.54 -11.82
C SER A 51 -1.87 -1.65 -10.79
N GLY A 52 -2.31 -2.81 -11.25
CA GLY A 52 -2.43 -4.01 -10.42
C GLY A 52 -2.12 -5.24 -11.26
N PHE A 53 -1.47 -6.21 -10.63
CA PHE A 53 -1.17 -7.49 -11.27
C PHE A 53 -1.95 -8.59 -10.58
N GLN A 54 -2.85 -9.23 -11.32
CA GLN A 54 -3.75 -10.23 -10.74
C GLN A 54 -2.95 -11.42 -10.17
N GLY A 55 -1.98 -11.94 -10.93
CA GLY A 55 -1.17 -13.08 -10.53
C GLY A 55 -2.02 -14.33 -10.26
N GLN A 56 -2.44 -14.51 -9.01
CA GLN A 56 -3.23 -15.66 -8.61
C GLN A 56 -4.63 -15.66 -9.27
N ARG A 57 -5.15 -16.81 -9.70
CA ARG A 57 -4.53 -18.14 -9.73
C ARG A 57 -3.95 -18.49 -11.11
N GLN A 58 -4.50 -17.91 -12.16
CA GLN A 58 -4.33 -18.36 -13.54
C GLN A 58 -2.91 -18.14 -14.05
N TRP A 59 -2.27 -17.02 -13.67
CA TRP A 59 -0.88 -16.78 -14.04
C TRP A 59 0.05 -17.64 -13.20
N THR A 60 -0.04 -17.56 -11.87
CA THR A 60 0.91 -18.23 -10.95
C THR A 60 0.83 -19.75 -10.93
N ASP A 61 -0.29 -20.34 -11.38
CA ASP A 61 -0.42 -21.77 -11.57
C ASP A 61 0.46 -22.30 -12.73
N TYR A 62 1.02 -21.42 -13.59
CA TYR A 62 1.84 -21.79 -14.74
C TYR A 62 3.15 -20.98 -14.89
N MET A 63 3.07 -19.65 -14.81
CA MET A 63 4.20 -18.70 -14.95
C MET A 63 4.78 -18.30 -13.59
N PRO A 64 6.04 -17.82 -13.54
CA PRO A 64 6.61 -17.23 -12.32
C PRO A 64 5.74 -16.13 -11.74
N ASN A 65 5.62 -16.06 -10.42
CA ASN A 65 4.79 -15.06 -9.75
C ASN A 65 5.29 -13.61 -9.95
N GLY A 66 4.46 -12.66 -9.51
CA GLY A 66 4.74 -11.23 -9.64
C GLY A 66 5.70 -10.67 -8.59
N ASP A 67 6.17 -11.49 -7.63
CA ASP A 67 6.76 -10.99 -6.39
C ASP A 67 7.94 -10.03 -6.64
N PHE A 68 8.90 -10.45 -7.47
CA PHE A 68 10.05 -9.64 -7.83
C PHE A 68 9.64 -8.34 -8.53
N SER A 69 8.75 -8.42 -9.52
CA SER A 69 8.31 -7.24 -10.27
C SER A 69 7.54 -6.25 -9.39
N GLU A 70 6.65 -6.73 -8.53
CA GLU A 70 5.88 -5.89 -7.61
C GLU A 70 6.79 -5.22 -6.58
N ALA A 71 7.75 -5.96 -6.02
CA ALA A 71 8.72 -5.41 -5.06
C ALA A 71 9.60 -4.32 -5.69
N ILE A 72 10.20 -4.57 -6.85
CA ILE A 72 11.08 -3.61 -7.52
C ILE A 72 10.31 -2.41 -8.08
N LEU A 73 9.12 -2.59 -8.66
CA LEU A 73 8.32 -1.47 -9.17
C LEU A 73 7.89 -0.52 -8.05
N ASN A 74 7.45 -1.07 -6.91
CA ASN A 74 7.10 -0.27 -5.73
C ASN A 74 8.32 0.25 -4.94
N SER A 75 9.55 -0.13 -5.32
CA SER A 75 10.77 0.41 -4.71
C SER A 75 11.23 1.69 -5.40
N SER A 76 11.93 2.55 -4.66
CA SER A 76 12.46 3.83 -5.16
C SER A 76 13.80 3.70 -5.89
N PHE A 77 14.18 2.50 -6.32
CA PHE A 77 15.40 2.23 -7.07
C PHE A 77 15.30 0.90 -7.83
N ASP A 78 15.99 0.83 -8.96
CA ASP A 78 16.25 -0.41 -9.69
C ASP A 78 17.59 -0.33 -10.43
N TRP A 79 17.82 -1.21 -11.40
CA TRP A 79 19.05 -1.25 -12.21
C TRP A 79 19.31 0.03 -13.02
N ASN A 80 18.32 0.92 -13.20
CA ASN A 80 18.49 2.22 -13.84
C ASN A 80 18.83 3.34 -12.83
N GLY A 81 18.97 3.01 -11.54
CA GLY A 81 19.25 3.95 -10.47
C GLY A 81 18.04 4.27 -9.62
N ILE A 82 18.16 5.34 -8.82
CA ILE A 82 17.14 5.83 -7.91
C ILE A 82 16.06 6.56 -8.71
N ARG A 83 14.79 6.26 -8.42
CA ARG A 83 13.63 6.81 -9.13
C ARG A 83 12.39 6.87 -8.26
N GLN A 84 11.37 7.57 -8.74
CA GLN A 84 10.04 7.49 -8.14
C GLN A 84 9.55 6.03 -8.14
N ALA A 85 8.97 5.61 -7.01
CA ALA A 85 8.29 4.32 -6.93
C ALA A 85 7.03 4.34 -7.81
N PHE A 86 6.81 3.27 -8.58
CA PHE A 86 5.51 3.03 -9.19
C PHE A 86 4.54 2.53 -8.12
N ILE A 87 3.23 2.62 -8.38
CA ILE A 87 2.21 2.02 -7.52
C ILE A 87 1.63 0.82 -8.26
N VAL A 88 1.97 -0.38 -7.78
CA VAL A 88 1.53 -1.66 -8.36
C VAL A 88 0.93 -2.52 -7.27
N ALA A 89 -0.39 -2.74 -7.35
CA ALA A 89 -1.12 -3.53 -6.36
C ALA A 89 -1.00 -5.04 -6.63
N THR A 90 -0.50 -5.78 -5.64
CA THR A 90 -0.55 -7.24 -5.59
C THR A 90 -2.01 -7.71 -5.67
N GLU A 91 -2.22 -8.85 -6.34
CA GLU A 91 -3.54 -9.48 -6.56
C GLU A 91 -4.56 -8.61 -7.32
N ASN A 92 -4.07 -7.56 -7.99
CA ASN A 92 -4.91 -6.54 -8.62
C ASN A 92 -5.95 -5.95 -7.66
N ASP A 93 -5.61 -5.84 -6.36
CA ASP A 93 -6.45 -5.18 -5.37
C ASP A 93 -6.41 -3.66 -5.61
N SER A 94 -7.30 -3.20 -6.48
CA SER A 94 -7.40 -1.79 -6.86
C SER A 94 -7.68 -0.87 -5.68
N LEU A 95 -8.36 -1.33 -4.62
CA LEU A 95 -8.65 -0.50 -3.46
C LEU A 95 -7.43 -0.35 -2.55
N ASN A 96 -6.60 -1.39 -2.42
CA ASN A 96 -5.29 -1.20 -1.81
C ASN A 96 -4.40 -0.31 -2.68
N GLY A 97 -4.46 -0.48 -4.00
CA GLY A 97 -3.77 0.39 -4.95
C GLY A 97 -4.12 1.87 -4.78
N VAL A 98 -5.40 2.21 -4.65
CA VAL A 98 -5.83 3.59 -4.37
C VAL A 98 -5.35 4.06 -2.99
N SER A 99 -5.35 3.17 -1.98
CA SER A 99 -4.84 3.48 -0.64
C SER A 99 -3.34 3.79 -0.66
N MET A 100 -2.55 2.99 -1.39
CA MET A 100 -1.13 3.26 -1.66
C MET A 100 -0.97 4.58 -2.43
N LEU A 101 -1.76 4.80 -3.49
CA LEU A 101 -1.68 6.02 -4.28
C LEU A 101 -1.94 7.28 -3.42
N PHE A 102 -2.89 7.23 -2.48
CA PHE A 102 -3.11 8.35 -1.55
C PHE A 102 -1.88 8.62 -0.68
N GLY A 103 -1.32 7.60 -0.06
CA GLY A 103 -0.08 7.75 0.73
C GLY A 103 1.08 8.27 -0.12
N HIS A 104 1.25 7.74 -1.33
CA HIS A 104 2.32 8.14 -2.25
C HIS A 104 2.20 9.60 -2.67
N LEU A 105 1.01 10.05 -3.07
CA LEU A 105 0.80 11.43 -3.53
C LEU A 105 0.93 12.46 -2.40
N LEU A 106 0.68 12.07 -1.15
CA LEU A 106 0.83 12.94 0.01
C LEU A 106 2.28 13.03 0.50
N THR A 107 3.09 11.99 0.31
CA THR A 107 4.41 11.86 0.94
C THR A 107 5.57 11.83 -0.05
N ASN A 108 5.31 11.51 -1.32
CA ASN A 108 6.29 11.16 -2.34
C ASN A 108 7.19 9.96 -2.00
N THR A 109 6.86 9.18 -0.98
CA THR A 109 7.62 7.98 -0.59
C THR A 109 7.03 6.73 -1.23
N ALA A 110 7.85 5.68 -1.34
CA ALA A 110 7.35 4.33 -1.62
C ALA A 110 6.28 3.90 -0.61
N GLN A 111 5.46 2.92 -0.99
CA GLN A 111 4.31 2.46 -0.22
C GLN A 111 4.39 0.95 0.01
N ILE A 112 4.06 0.54 1.23
CA ILE A 112 4.05 -0.87 1.62
C ILE A 112 2.67 -1.44 1.30
N PHE A 113 2.62 -2.46 0.45
CA PHE A 113 1.46 -3.35 0.35
C PHE A 113 1.62 -4.45 1.40
N SER A 114 0.56 -4.80 2.14
CA SER A 114 0.62 -5.87 3.12
C SER A 114 -0.70 -6.57 3.38
N ASP A 115 -0.66 -7.88 3.66
CA ASP A 115 -1.73 -8.57 4.37
C ASP A 115 -1.69 -8.20 5.86
N VAL A 116 -2.86 -7.89 6.40
CA VAL A 116 -3.13 -7.80 7.83
C VAL A 116 -3.32 -9.21 8.38
N ARG A 117 -2.20 -9.92 8.50
CA ARG A 117 -2.20 -11.38 8.58
C ARG A 117 -2.59 -11.93 9.94
N THR A 118 -2.04 -11.37 11.03
CA THR A 118 -2.24 -11.95 12.36
C THR A 118 -2.08 -10.92 13.46
N TYR A 119 -3.03 -10.90 14.38
CA TYR A 119 -2.90 -10.21 15.66
C TYR A 119 -2.19 -11.12 16.66
N TRP A 120 -1.12 -10.59 17.27
CA TRP A 120 -0.38 -11.23 18.34
C TRP A 120 -0.58 -10.46 19.65
N SER A 121 -1.42 -11.01 20.53
CA SER A 121 -1.58 -10.47 21.88
C SER A 121 -0.31 -10.67 22.72
N PRO A 122 -0.05 -9.81 23.72
CA PRO A 122 1.08 -10.01 24.64
C PRO A 122 1.11 -11.40 25.27
N GLU A 123 -0.05 -11.93 25.67
CA GLU A 123 -0.21 -13.25 26.28
C GLU A 123 0.11 -14.36 25.28
N SER A 124 -0.30 -14.20 24.03
CA SER A 124 -0.03 -15.16 22.96
C SER A 124 1.46 -15.22 22.65
N VAL A 125 2.14 -14.08 22.60
CA VAL A 125 3.60 -14.01 22.43
C VAL A 125 4.31 -14.66 23.62
N LYS A 126 3.93 -14.31 24.86
CA LYS A 126 4.51 -14.90 26.07
C LYS A 126 4.34 -16.41 26.12
N ARG A 127 3.17 -16.91 25.73
CA ARG A 127 2.87 -18.35 25.70
C ARG A 127 3.75 -19.12 24.71
N VAL A 128 4.05 -18.56 23.53
CA VAL A 128 4.77 -19.29 22.47
C VAL A 128 6.28 -19.09 22.52
N SER A 129 6.75 -17.96 23.07
CA SER A 129 8.18 -17.61 23.10
C SER A 129 8.79 -17.62 24.50
N GLY A 130 7.98 -17.64 25.56
CA GLY A 130 8.45 -17.42 26.94
C GLY A 130 8.85 -15.97 27.25
N LYS A 131 8.86 -15.07 26.26
CA LYS A 131 9.28 -13.67 26.38
C LYS A 131 8.11 -12.69 26.28
N GLU A 132 8.28 -11.50 26.84
CA GLU A 132 7.26 -10.44 26.82
C GLU A 132 7.58 -9.42 25.74
N LEU A 133 6.53 -8.91 25.10
CA LEU A 133 6.67 -7.75 24.22
C LEU A 133 7.00 -6.52 25.07
N THR A 134 7.86 -5.65 24.55
CA THR A 134 8.29 -4.42 25.21
C THR A 134 8.21 -3.23 24.24
N GLY A 135 8.53 -2.02 24.71
CA GLY A 135 8.54 -0.83 23.86
C GLY A 135 7.16 -0.53 23.25
N LYS A 136 7.14 -0.17 21.96
CA LYS A 136 5.90 0.09 21.20
C LYS A 136 5.02 -1.16 21.07
N ALA A 137 5.62 -2.35 21.07
CA ALA A 137 4.93 -3.62 20.94
C ALA A 137 4.25 -4.12 22.23
N LYS A 138 4.46 -3.46 23.39
CA LYS A 138 4.04 -3.98 24.70
C LYS A 138 2.55 -4.33 24.82
N ASN A 139 1.69 -3.67 24.05
CA ASN A 139 0.23 -3.86 24.09
C ASN A 139 -0.29 -4.85 23.02
N GLY A 140 0.62 -5.54 22.33
CA GLY A 140 0.33 -6.41 21.19
C GLY A 140 0.81 -5.80 19.88
N ILE A 141 0.88 -6.65 18.86
CA ILE A 141 1.34 -6.29 17.52
C ILE A 141 0.46 -6.94 16.46
N ILE A 142 0.42 -6.32 15.28
CA ILE A 142 -0.16 -6.88 14.07
C ILE A 142 0.99 -7.28 13.14
N HIS A 143 0.96 -8.53 12.68
CA HIS A 143 1.87 -9.04 11.66
C HIS A 143 1.38 -8.57 10.30
N LEU A 144 2.10 -7.62 9.72
CA LEU A 144 1.91 -7.18 8.36
C LEU A 144 2.91 -7.93 7.47
N ILE A 145 2.40 -8.77 6.57
CA ILE A 145 3.22 -9.65 5.73
C ILE A 145 2.52 -9.95 4.42
N ASN A 146 2.85 -9.22 3.35
CA ASN A 146 2.29 -9.52 2.03
C ASN A 146 2.68 -10.92 1.54
N SER A 147 1.92 -11.46 0.61
CA SER A 147 2.11 -12.79 0.02
C SER A 147 3.31 -12.92 -0.94
N GLY A 148 4.42 -12.22 -0.69
CA GLY A 148 5.67 -12.38 -1.43
C GLY A 148 6.42 -11.09 -1.75
N SER A 149 5.73 -9.98 -1.95
CA SER A 149 6.32 -8.72 -2.42
C SER A 149 6.05 -7.55 -1.47
N THR A 150 7.01 -6.65 -1.32
CA THR A 150 6.72 -5.28 -0.88
C THR A 150 7.90 -4.39 -1.27
N THR A 151 7.75 -3.08 -1.11
CA THR A 151 8.82 -2.13 -1.40
C THR A 151 10.07 -2.39 -0.53
N LEU A 152 11.26 -2.36 -1.15
CA LEU A 152 12.54 -2.56 -0.46
C LEU A 152 12.88 -1.38 0.46
N ASP A 153 12.28 -0.22 0.22
CA ASP A 153 12.34 0.95 1.09
C ASP A 153 11.88 0.61 2.53
N ALA A 154 10.98 -0.37 2.68
CA ALA A 154 10.45 -0.79 3.98
C ALA A 154 11.39 -1.69 4.80
N THR A 155 12.61 -1.94 4.33
CA THR A 155 13.69 -2.52 5.14
C THR A 155 14.12 -1.59 6.30
N ALA A 156 13.75 -0.30 6.23
CA ALA A 156 14.12 0.74 7.20
C ALA A 156 15.63 1.01 7.25
N GLN A 157 16.32 0.91 6.09
CA GLN A 157 17.77 1.15 5.97
C GLN A 157 18.12 2.55 5.45
N GLN A 158 17.12 3.34 5.08
CA GLN A 158 17.25 4.78 4.85
C GLN A 158 17.12 5.52 6.19
N ASN A 159 17.77 6.68 6.30
CA ASN A 159 17.69 7.51 7.51
C ASN A 159 17.22 8.92 7.20
N ASN A 160 16.43 9.50 8.11
CA ASN A 160 16.09 10.92 8.11
C ASN A 160 17.30 11.79 8.53
N GLU A 161 17.15 13.12 8.53
CA GLU A 161 18.21 14.06 8.93
C GLU A 161 18.69 13.87 10.38
N ALA A 162 17.83 13.33 11.26
CA ALA A 162 18.17 13.00 12.64
C ALA A 162 18.91 11.66 12.79
N GLY A 163 19.12 10.92 11.68
CA GLY A 163 19.75 9.61 11.69
C GLY A 163 18.82 8.47 12.12
N GLU A 164 17.50 8.71 12.16
CA GLU A 164 16.49 7.71 12.52
C GLU A 164 16.00 6.96 11.27
N PRO A 165 15.61 5.67 11.39
CA PRO A 165 15.08 4.90 10.27
C PRO A 165 13.88 5.58 9.60
N ALA A 166 13.85 5.59 8.27
CA ALA A 166 12.81 6.26 7.50
C ALA A 166 12.55 5.57 6.16
N MET A 167 11.49 6.02 5.46
CA MET A 167 11.35 5.88 4.02
C MET A 167 11.27 7.29 3.44
N LYS A 168 12.07 7.60 2.42
CA LYS A 168 12.25 8.96 1.92
C LYS A 168 11.66 9.14 0.53
N PRO A 169 11.36 10.39 0.13
CA PRO A 169 11.21 10.71 -1.27
C PRO A 169 12.47 10.34 -2.05
N PHE A 170 12.29 9.84 -3.27
CA PHE A 170 13.40 9.26 -4.04
C PHE A 170 14.57 10.22 -4.30
N TRP A 171 14.30 11.53 -4.42
CA TRP A 171 15.37 12.53 -4.62
C TRP A 171 16.25 12.77 -3.39
N ASP A 172 15.81 12.30 -2.21
CA ASP A 172 16.58 12.38 -0.96
C ASP A 172 17.28 11.05 -0.61
N ILE A 173 17.06 9.99 -1.39
CA ILE A 173 17.70 8.68 -1.21
C ILE A 173 19.11 8.73 -1.78
N THR A 174 20.08 8.21 -1.04
CA THR A 174 21.46 8.02 -1.52
C THR A 174 21.67 6.62 -2.06
N GLU A 175 22.64 6.45 -2.97
CA GLU A 175 23.03 5.12 -3.48
C GLU A 175 23.42 4.15 -2.36
N SER A 176 24.08 4.67 -1.30
CA SER A 176 24.43 3.86 -0.14
C SER A 176 23.21 3.33 0.61
N GLU A 177 22.14 4.10 0.72
CA GLU A 177 20.90 3.64 1.36
C GLU A 177 20.15 2.64 0.48
N ALA A 178 20.06 2.90 -0.82
CA ALA A 178 19.50 1.94 -1.77
C ALA A 178 20.24 0.59 -1.71
N GLN A 179 21.57 0.63 -1.64
CA GLN A 179 22.39 -0.58 -1.47
C GLN A 179 22.12 -1.28 -0.14
N LYS A 180 21.98 -0.56 0.98
CA LYS A 180 21.63 -1.18 2.26
C LYS A 180 20.24 -1.84 2.24
N CYS A 181 19.27 -1.25 1.56
CA CYS A 181 17.96 -1.88 1.37
C CYS A 181 18.09 -3.21 0.60
N LEU A 182 18.91 -3.24 -0.46
CA LEU A 182 19.19 -4.45 -1.23
C LEU A 182 19.93 -5.50 -0.39
N ASP A 183 20.97 -5.10 0.37
CA ASP A 183 21.78 -5.99 1.20
C ASP A 183 20.97 -6.66 2.32
N ASN A 184 19.90 -6.00 2.79
CA ASN A 184 18.98 -6.51 3.79
C ASN A 184 17.76 -7.25 3.20
N THR A 185 17.72 -7.43 1.88
CA THR A 185 16.66 -8.18 1.19
C THR A 185 17.21 -9.49 0.62
N LYS A 186 16.57 -10.60 0.97
CA LYS A 186 16.83 -11.90 0.36
C LYS A 186 15.75 -12.24 -0.65
N TRP A 187 16.10 -13.07 -1.62
CA TRP A 187 15.20 -13.51 -2.68
C TRP A 187 15.01 -15.03 -2.62
N PRO A 188 14.32 -15.58 -1.60
CA PRO A 188 14.02 -17.00 -1.57
C PRO A 188 13.07 -17.39 -2.70
N GLN A 189 13.17 -18.65 -3.13
CA GLN A 189 12.23 -19.22 -4.09
C GLN A 189 10.82 -19.22 -3.51
N ALA A 190 9.85 -18.81 -4.32
CA ALA A 190 8.44 -18.82 -3.96
C ALA A 190 7.96 -20.24 -3.56
N VAL A 191 7.05 -20.30 -2.58
CA VAL A 191 6.49 -21.56 -2.08
C VAL A 191 5.67 -22.24 -3.18
N LYS A 192 6.18 -23.38 -3.68
CA LYS A 192 5.71 -24.02 -4.92
C LYS A 192 4.25 -24.51 -4.84
N GLU A 193 3.78 -24.85 -3.64
CA GLU A 193 2.40 -25.27 -3.39
C GLU A 193 1.40 -24.16 -3.73
N TYR A 194 1.79 -22.88 -3.53
CA TYR A 194 0.99 -21.71 -3.87
C TYR A 194 1.33 -21.17 -5.27
N PHE A 195 2.62 -21.12 -5.60
CA PHE A 195 3.14 -20.54 -6.84
C PHE A 195 3.80 -21.63 -7.69
N ARG A 196 2.99 -22.38 -8.43
CA ARG A 196 3.44 -23.57 -9.19
C ARG A 196 4.46 -23.22 -10.28
N GLY A 197 4.34 -22.04 -10.88
CA GLY A 197 5.30 -21.50 -11.84
C GLY A 197 6.60 -20.96 -11.23
N GLY A 198 6.73 -20.98 -9.89
CA GLY A 198 7.88 -20.46 -9.17
C GLY A 198 7.84 -18.93 -9.03
N GLY A 199 9.02 -18.32 -8.84
CA GLY A 199 9.18 -16.90 -8.52
C GLY A 199 10.16 -16.69 -7.37
N TYR A 200 10.39 -15.42 -7.02
CA TYR A 200 11.28 -15.04 -5.93
C TYR A 200 10.64 -13.95 -5.07
N SER A 201 10.34 -14.28 -3.82
CA SER A 201 9.75 -13.35 -2.86
C SER A 201 10.80 -12.38 -2.33
N SER A 202 10.43 -11.13 -2.03
CA SER A 202 11.32 -10.13 -1.44
C SER A 202 11.34 -10.26 0.09
N GLN A 203 12.16 -11.15 0.62
CA GLN A 203 12.20 -11.47 2.05
C GLN A 203 13.09 -10.50 2.80
N PHE A 204 12.51 -9.79 3.78
CA PHE A 204 13.24 -9.03 4.78
C PHE A 204 12.39 -8.90 6.04
N LYS A 205 12.97 -8.32 7.10
CA LYS A 205 12.24 -7.87 8.28
C LYS A 205 12.49 -6.37 8.41
N THR A 206 11.44 -5.56 8.47
CA THR A 206 11.58 -4.12 8.75
C THR A 206 12.33 -3.94 10.06
N ASP A 207 13.52 -3.34 10.02
CA ASP A 207 14.47 -3.33 11.14
C ASP A 207 14.69 -1.93 11.73
N GLY A 208 13.59 -1.22 11.95
CA GLY A 208 13.61 0.10 12.56
C GLY A 208 12.24 0.46 13.12
N GLU A 209 12.22 1.32 14.15
CA GLU A 209 10.99 1.96 14.61
C GLU A 209 10.73 3.22 13.80
N MET A 210 9.76 3.15 12.90
CA MET A 210 9.34 4.25 12.04
C MET A 210 7.90 4.64 12.42
N PRO A 211 7.57 5.94 12.50
CA PRO A 211 6.17 6.35 12.47
C PRO A 211 5.58 5.94 11.12
N VAL A 212 4.43 5.28 11.16
CA VAL A 212 3.74 4.84 9.94
C VAL A 212 2.23 5.00 10.08
N THR A 213 1.56 5.14 8.94
CA THR A 213 0.10 5.18 8.84
C THR A 213 -0.37 4.06 7.94
N MET A 214 -1.12 3.12 8.51
CA MET A 214 -1.83 2.11 7.74
C MET A 214 -3.18 2.66 7.31
N CYS A 215 -3.53 2.55 6.04
CA CYS A 215 -4.82 3.00 5.51
C CYS A 215 -5.45 1.98 4.56
N ARG A 216 -6.78 2.04 4.44
CA ARG A 216 -7.55 1.18 3.54
C ARG A 216 -8.82 1.86 3.07
N ILE A 217 -8.99 1.92 1.75
CA ILE A 217 -10.27 2.20 1.11
C ILE A 217 -11.07 0.91 1.00
N ASN A 218 -12.35 0.96 1.36
CA ASN A 218 -13.31 -0.12 1.13
C ASN A 218 -14.54 0.42 0.41
N LEU A 219 -15.21 -0.42 -0.37
CA LEU A 219 -16.51 -0.10 -0.96
C LEU A 219 -17.62 -0.79 -0.19
N VAL A 220 -18.50 -0.01 0.43
CA VAL A 220 -19.64 -0.52 1.19
C VAL A 220 -20.92 -0.25 0.41
N LYS A 221 -21.66 -1.32 0.09
CA LYS A 221 -22.94 -1.20 -0.65
C LYS A 221 -23.92 -0.30 0.11
N GLY A 222 -24.44 0.72 -0.57
CA GLY A 222 -25.36 1.71 0.01
C GLY A 222 -24.69 2.89 0.71
N VAL A 223 -23.35 2.90 0.81
CA VAL A 223 -22.57 4.02 1.33
C VAL A 223 -21.62 4.57 0.26
N GLY A 224 -20.93 3.68 -0.47
CA GLY A 224 -19.87 4.04 -1.41
C GLY A 224 -18.48 3.79 -0.80
N PRO A 225 -17.44 4.53 -1.23
CA PRO A 225 -16.10 4.40 -0.64
C PRO A 225 -16.09 4.89 0.80
N VAL A 226 -15.36 4.18 1.66
CA VAL A 226 -15.04 4.59 3.05
C VAL A 226 -13.53 4.41 3.27
N LEU A 227 -12.94 5.26 4.11
CA LEU A 227 -11.51 5.22 4.44
C LEU A 227 -11.29 4.84 5.91
N GLN A 228 -10.39 3.88 6.14
CA GLN A 228 -9.86 3.53 7.46
C GLN A 228 -8.41 3.99 7.57
N ILE A 229 -8.02 4.50 8.75
CA ILE A 229 -6.70 5.05 9.04
C ILE A 229 -6.27 4.52 10.42
N ALA A 230 -5.06 4.00 10.53
CA ALA A 230 -4.45 3.62 11.80
C ALA A 230 -3.00 4.09 11.83
N GLU A 231 -2.74 5.19 12.54
CA GLU A 231 -1.38 5.63 12.84
C GLU A 231 -0.75 4.75 13.92
N GLY A 232 0.55 4.52 13.81
CA GLY A 232 1.30 3.72 14.77
C GLY A 232 2.78 3.71 14.44
N TRP A 233 3.45 2.63 14.84
CA TRP A 233 4.87 2.48 14.58
C TRP A 233 5.16 1.08 14.05
N THR A 234 6.15 0.98 13.17
CA THR A 234 6.86 -0.29 13.04
C THR A 234 7.58 -0.57 14.37
N ALA A 235 7.58 -1.82 14.81
CA ALA A 235 8.12 -2.23 16.09
C ALA A 235 9.30 -3.17 15.90
N VAL A 236 10.40 -2.91 16.62
CA VAL A 236 11.53 -3.83 16.70
C VAL A 236 11.31 -4.75 17.90
N ILE A 237 11.07 -6.03 17.62
CA ILE A 237 10.85 -7.06 18.65
C ILE A 237 12.10 -7.92 18.86
N ASP A 238 12.16 -8.60 20.01
CA ASP A 238 13.25 -9.53 20.32
C ASP A 238 13.44 -10.55 19.17
N PRO A 239 14.69 -10.76 18.69
CA PRO A 239 14.96 -11.64 17.54
C PRO A 239 14.45 -13.07 17.69
N GLU A 240 14.39 -13.60 18.92
CA GLU A 240 13.87 -14.94 19.19
C GLU A 240 12.34 -14.96 19.08
N ILE A 241 11.66 -13.91 19.54
CA ILE A 241 10.21 -13.75 19.33
C ILE A 241 9.91 -13.70 17.83
N HIS A 242 10.64 -12.86 17.07
CA HIS A 242 10.47 -12.77 15.62
C HIS A 242 10.64 -14.14 14.97
N LYS A 243 11.76 -14.83 15.23
CA LYS A 243 12.05 -16.14 14.64
C LYS A 243 10.91 -17.15 14.89
N ILE A 244 10.48 -17.30 16.14
CA ILE A 244 9.43 -18.27 16.51
C ILE A 244 8.10 -17.98 15.78
N ILE A 245 7.74 -16.72 15.61
CA ILE A 245 6.47 -16.34 14.97
C ILE A 245 6.58 -16.41 13.44
N ASP A 246 7.68 -15.94 12.88
CA ASP A 246 7.93 -15.84 11.44
C ASP A 246 7.97 -17.24 10.79
N GLU A 247 8.70 -18.19 11.41
CA GLU A 247 8.78 -19.59 10.97
C GLU A 247 7.41 -20.30 10.94
N ARG A 248 6.45 -19.84 11.76
CA ARG A 248 5.10 -20.41 11.83
C ARG A 248 4.11 -19.77 10.85
N THR A 249 4.48 -18.65 10.24
CA THR A 249 3.58 -17.85 9.39
C THR A 249 3.96 -18.00 7.93
N ASN A 250 5.07 -17.39 7.52
CA ASN A 250 5.75 -17.65 6.26
C ASN A 250 7.13 -16.94 6.26
N PRO A 251 8.25 -17.66 6.47
CA PRO A 251 9.57 -17.04 6.60
C PRO A 251 10.20 -16.61 5.27
N THR A 252 9.54 -16.85 4.13
CA THR A 252 10.02 -16.40 2.81
C THR A 252 9.44 -15.06 2.38
N TRP A 253 8.58 -14.45 3.19
CA TRP A 253 7.86 -13.21 2.86
C TRP A 253 8.38 -12.01 3.67
N PRO A 254 8.15 -10.75 3.22
CA PRO A 254 8.57 -9.57 3.94
C PRO A 254 7.71 -9.32 5.18
N THR A 255 8.35 -9.22 6.36
CA THR A 255 7.67 -9.02 7.65
C THR A 255 7.84 -7.58 8.15
N THR A 256 6.72 -6.94 8.48
CA THR A 256 6.65 -5.71 9.26
C THR A 256 5.80 -5.94 10.52
N TRP A 257 6.36 -5.68 11.69
CA TRP A 257 5.61 -5.70 12.95
C TRP A 257 5.00 -4.33 13.20
N PHE A 258 3.68 -4.24 13.24
CA PHE A 258 2.97 -2.97 13.42
C PHE A 258 2.34 -2.87 14.81
N ALA A 259 2.60 -1.75 15.50
CA ALA A 259 1.98 -1.41 16.76
C ALA A 259 1.13 -0.13 16.57
N PRO A 260 -0.21 -0.25 16.42
CA PRO A 260 -1.07 0.92 16.27
C PRO A 260 -1.10 1.76 17.55
N ARG A 261 -1.23 3.08 17.40
CA ARG A 261 -1.53 3.97 18.51
C ARG A 261 -2.95 3.67 19.00
N ILE A 262 -3.07 3.27 20.26
CA ILE A 262 -4.35 3.05 20.94
C ILE A 262 -4.67 4.25 21.82
N ASN A 263 -5.95 4.59 21.95
CA ASN A 263 -6.42 5.74 22.73
C ASN A 263 -7.58 5.40 23.68
N GLY A 264 -8.08 4.15 23.66
CA GLY A 264 -9.21 3.72 24.50
C GLY A 264 -10.58 3.85 23.83
N ASP A 265 -10.67 4.50 22.67
CA ASP A 265 -11.91 4.65 21.91
C ASP A 265 -12.24 3.38 21.12
N ASP A 266 -13.52 3.12 20.86
CA ASP A 266 -14.09 1.90 20.25
C ASP A 266 -13.10 1.01 19.43
N ALA A 267 -12.77 1.42 18.20
CA ALA A 267 -11.89 0.66 17.30
C ALA A 267 -10.40 0.70 17.68
N PHE A 268 -10.01 1.56 18.61
CA PHE A 268 -8.63 1.77 19.10
C PHE A 268 -8.50 1.55 20.60
N LYS A 269 -9.40 0.77 21.20
CA LYS A 269 -9.35 0.44 22.64
C LYS A 269 -8.16 -0.45 22.98
N ASP A 270 -7.82 -1.35 22.06
CA ASP A 270 -6.68 -2.27 22.12
C ASP A 270 -6.28 -2.67 20.69
N VAL A 271 -5.11 -3.31 20.55
CA VAL A 271 -4.55 -3.71 19.25
C VAL A 271 -5.43 -4.75 18.55
N TYR A 272 -6.11 -5.61 19.32
CA TYR A 272 -7.08 -6.57 18.78
C TYR A 272 -8.21 -5.85 18.05
N SER A 273 -8.75 -4.79 18.65
CA SER A 273 -9.88 -4.05 18.12
C SER A 273 -9.55 -3.32 16.84
N VAL A 274 -8.29 -2.86 16.71
CA VAL A 274 -7.80 -2.29 15.45
C VAL A 274 -7.87 -3.33 14.33
N MET A 275 -7.36 -4.54 14.56
CA MET A 275 -7.42 -5.61 13.56
C MET A 275 -8.85 -6.10 13.31
N ALA A 276 -9.67 -6.25 14.36
CA ALA A 276 -11.03 -6.77 14.28
C ALA A 276 -11.98 -5.82 13.51
N ASN A 277 -11.70 -4.52 13.52
CA ASN A 277 -12.46 -3.53 12.76
C ASN A 277 -11.85 -3.23 11.38
N TRP A 278 -10.70 -3.82 11.03
CA TRP A 278 -10.10 -3.62 9.70
C TRP A 278 -10.95 -4.29 8.61
N GLY A 279 -11.33 -3.53 7.59
CA GLY A 279 -12.40 -3.89 6.64
C GLY A 279 -11.99 -4.81 5.49
N ALA A 280 -10.72 -5.20 5.40
CA ALA A 280 -10.18 -6.06 4.36
C ALA A 280 -9.02 -6.92 4.88
N ASN A 281 -8.54 -7.87 4.08
CA ASN A 281 -7.30 -8.60 4.41
C ASN A 281 -6.04 -7.77 4.11
N HIS A 282 -6.11 -6.75 3.24
CA HIS A 282 -4.97 -5.90 2.90
C HIS A 282 -5.00 -4.54 3.59
N GLY A 283 -3.81 -3.94 3.74
CA GLY A 283 -3.62 -2.54 4.07
C GLY A 283 -2.47 -1.93 3.28
N ALA A 284 -2.53 -0.62 3.07
CA ALA A 284 -1.42 0.17 2.53
C ALA A 284 -0.74 0.93 3.68
N ILE A 285 0.58 0.88 3.79
CA ILE A 285 1.32 1.52 4.87
C ILE A 285 2.28 2.56 4.29
N SER A 286 2.13 3.79 4.74
CA SER A 286 3.00 4.91 4.42
C SER A 286 3.90 5.25 5.61
N TYR A 287 5.12 5.67 5.34
CA TYR A 287 5.96 6.33 6.34
C TYR A 287 5.34 7.66 6.79
N GLY A 288 5.51 7.99 8.06
CA GLY A 288 4.94 9.16 8.72
C GLY A 288 3.56 8.95 9.34
N HIS A 289 3.18 9.86 10.24
CA HIS A 289 1.82 10.02 10.76
C HIS A 289 1.07 11.02 9.87
N ILE A 290 0.47 10.50 8.81
CA ILE A 290 -0.18 11.27 7.73
C ILE A 290 -1.70 11.20 7.81
N GLY A 291 -2.26 10.77 8.94
CA GLY A 291 -3.69 10.56 9.09
C GLY A 291 -4.50 11.85 8.92
N ALA A 292 -3.99 12.98 9.40
CA ALA A 292 -4.62 14.29 9.21
C ALA A 292 -4.69 14.70 7.72
N ASP A 293 -3.63 14.42 6.95
CA ASP A 293 -3.57 14.68 5.52
C ASP A 293 -4.55 13.79 4.75
N LEU A 294 -4.61 12.50 5.12
CA LEU A 294 -5.58 11.56 4.58
C LEU A 294 -7.04 11.97 4.88
N ILE A 295 -7.34 12.44 6.09
CA ILE A 295 -8.67 12.96 6.46
C ILE A 295 -9.02 14.18 5.60
N THR A 296 -8.06 15.09 5.41
CA THR A 296 -8.23 16.27 4.58
C THR A 296 -8.51 15.88 3.12
N LEU A 297 -7.68 15.01 2.55
CA LEU A 297 -7.86 14.48 1.19
C LEU A 297 -9.21 13.76 1.03
N ALA A 298 -9.57 12.90 1.98
CA ALA A 298 -10.83 12.16 1.96
C ALA A 298 -12.04 13.11 1.95
N SER A 299 -12.00 14.19 2.74
CA SER A 299 -13.05 15.21 2.73
C SER A 299 -13.14 15.96 1.39
N MET A 300 -12.01 16.24 0.73
CA MET A 300 -11.99 16.81 -0.62
C MET A 300 -12.58 15.85 -1.65
N LEU A 301 -12.45 14.54 -1.45
CA LEU A 301 -13.02 13.52 -2.33
C LEU A 301 -14.43 13.05 -1.91
N ARG A 302 -14.93 13.55 -0.77
CA ARG A 302 -16.21 13.19 -0.16
C ARG A 302 -16.29 11.69 0.17
N ILE A 303 -15.17 11.15 0.65
CA ILE A 303 -15.04 9.79 1.17
C ILE A 303 -15.12 9.89 2.70
N PRO A 304 -16.17 9.35 3.35
CA PRO A 304 -16.26 9.34 4.81
C PRO A 304 -15.15 8.47 5.43
N VAL A 305 -14.59 8.95 6.54
CA VAL A 305 -13.58 8.22 7.32
C VAL A 305 -14.29 7.45 8.43
N ASN A 306 -14.34 6.11 8.33
CA ASN A 306 -15.13 5.26 9.22
C ASN A 306 -14.33 4.67 10.40
N MET A 307 -13.03 4.93 10.46
CA MET A 307 -12.14 4.50 11.52
C MET A 307 -10.85 5.32 11.47
N HIS A 308 -10.52 6.08 12.52
CA HIS A 308 -9.22 6.74 12.66
C HIS A 308 -8.83 6.95 14.13
N ASN A 309 -7.51 7.04 14.39
CA ASN A 309 -6.93 7.40 15.70
C ASN A 309 -6.19 8.75 15.68
N VAL A 310 -6.45 9.57 14.67
CA VAL A 310 -5.96 10.95 14.56
C VAL A 310 -6.63 11.82 15.63
N ASP A 311 -5.82 12.63 16.31
CA ASP A 311 -6.30 13.56 17.34
C ASP A 311 -7.32 14.57 16.75
N ALA A 312 -8.40 14.84 17.50
CA ALA A 312 -9.55 15.58 16.99
C ALA A 312 -9.23 17.02 16.56
N GLU A 313 -8.22 17.64 17.18
CA GLU A 313 -7.69 18.96 16.85
C GLU A 313 -7.00 19.01 15.48
N ASN A 314 -6.50 17.89 14.99
CA ASN A 314 -5.82 17.78 13.69
C ASN A 314 -6.79 17.49 12.55
N ILE A 315 -8.07 17.27 12.84
CA ILE A 315 -9.11 17.06 11.82
C ILE A 315 -9.36 18.37 11.08
N PHE A 316 -8.84 18.46 9.87
CA PHE A 316 -9.04 19.58 8.95
C PHE A 316 -9.92 19.16 7.76
N ARG A 317 -11.02 19.86 7.57
CA ARG A 317 -12.03 19.61 6.51
C ARG A 317 -12.60 20.95 6.03
N PRO A 318 -13.27 21.01 4.88
CA PRO A 318 -13.93 22.25 4.44
C PRO A 318 -14.87 22.80 5.51
N ALA A 319 -14.88 24.12 5.69
CA ALA A 319 -15.62 24.78 6.78
C ALA A 319 -17.11 24.40 6.83
N SER A 320 -17.71 24.06 5.69
CA SER A 320 -19.10 23.63 5.60
C SER A 320 -19.42 22.32 6.34
N TRP A 321 -18.43 21.45 6.63
CA TRP A 321 -18.64 20.24 7.45
C TRP A 321 -19.19 20.58 8.84
N SER A 322 -18.77 21.72 9.41
CA SER A 322 -19.25 22.16 10.73
C SER A 322 -20.76 22.42 10.78
N ALA A 323 -21.38 22.79 9.65
CA ALA A 323 -22.82 22.99 9.56
C ALA A 323 -23.62 21.67 9.59
N PHE A 324 -22.95 20.51 9.38
CA PHE A 324 -23.55 19.18 9.49
C PHE A 324 -23.51 18.61 10.91
N GLY A 325 -22.99 19.35 11.90
CA GLY A 325 -23.03 19.01 13.32
C GLY A 325 -21.65 19.05 13.99
N SER A 326 -21.64 18.98 15.32
CA SER A 326 -20.41 19.02 16.13
C SER A 326 -19.70 17.68 16.25
N ASP A 327 -20.45 16.57 16.20
CA ASP A 327 -19.91 15.22 16.15
C ASP A 327 -19.10 15.01 14.86
N LYS A 328 -17.81 14.66 15.00
CA LYS A 328 -16.82 14.66 13.90
C LYS A 328 -17.04 13.53 12.91
N GLU A 329 -17.50 12.37 13.37
CA GLU A 329 -17.84 11.25 12.50
C GLU A 329 -19.18 11.50 11.81
N GLY A 330 -20.22 11.80 12.57
CA GLY A 330 -21.56 12.02 12.02
C GLY A 330 -21.62 13.20 11.04
N GLN A 331 -20.88 14.29 11.28
CA GLN A 331 -20.83 15.39 10.32
C GLN A 331 -20.18 14.96 9.00
N ASP A 332 -19.20 14.05 9.04
CA ASP A 332 -18.49 13.57 7.85
C ASP A 332 -19.41 12.76 6.95
N TYR A 333 -20.12 11.79 7.53
CA TYR A 333 -21.10 11.00 6.79
C TYR A 333 -22.22 11.85 6.20
N ARG A 334 -22.74 12.83 6.96
CA ARG A 334 -23.80 13.72 6.47
C ARG A 334 -23.30 14.64 5.36
N ALA A 335 -22.11 15.21 5.49
CA ALA A 335 -21.52 16.08 4.47
C ALA A 335 -21.18 15.30 3.19
N CYS A 336 -20.49 14.15 3.31
CA CYS A 336 -20.15 13.30 2.18
C CYS A 336 -21.41 12.83 1.44
N LYS A 337 -22.46 12.41 2.17
CA LYS A 337 -23.75 12.06 1.58
C LYS A 337 -24.45 13.27 0.93
N ALA A 338 -24.35 14.46 1.51
CA ALA A 338 -24.98 15.66 0.96
C ALA A 338 -24.33 16.07 -0.37
N TYR A 339 -23.01 16.13 -0.41
CA TYR A 339 -22.25 16.60 -1.57
C TYR A 339 -22.06 15.53 -2.66
N GLY A 340 -21.94 14.25 -2.28
CA GLY A 340 -21.66 13.17 -3.24
C GLY A 340 -20.23 13.22 -3.81
N PRO A 341 -19.90 12.32 -4.74
CA PRO A 341 -18.58 12.28 -5.36
C PRO A 341 -18.29 13.55 -6.16
N LEU A 342 -17.01 13.93 -6.25
CA LEU A 342 -16.59 15.16 -6.94
C LEU A 342 -16.92 15.14 -8.45
N TYR A 343 -16.87 13.96 -9.07
CA TYR A 343 -17.21 13.74 -10.46
C TYR A 343 -18.25 12.61 -10.55
N GLY A 344 -19.11 12.67 -11.56
CA GLY A 344 -20.20 11.70 -11.77
C GLY A 344 -21.52 12.11 -11.12
N PHE A 345 -22.51 11.23 -11.18
CA PHE A 345 -23.86 11.49 -10.66
C PHE A 345 -24.06 10.84 -9.28
N LYS A 346 -24.87 11.52 -8.47
CA LYS A 346 -25.42 11.00 -7.22
C LYS A 346 -26.66 10.17 -7.56
N GLU A 347 -26.55 8.84 -7.59
CA GLU A 347 -27.71 7.96 -7.69
C GLU A 347 -28.44 7.81 -6.35
#